data_AF-A0AAT9HBA9-F1
#
_entry.id   AF-A0AAT9HBA9-F1
#
_cell.length_a   1.000
_cell.length_b   1.000
_cell.length_c   1.000
_cell.angle_alpha   90.00
_cell.angle_beta   90.00
_cell.angle_gamma   90.00
#
_symmetry.space_group_name_H-M   'P 1'
#
loop_
_entity.id
_entity.type
_entity.pdbx_description
1 polymer ?
#
loop_
_entity_poly.entity_id
_entity_poly.type
_entity_poly.pdbx_seq_one_letter_code
_entity_poly.pdbx_strand_id
1 'polypeptide(L)'
;MEIGGSALESEVALGGTTEIIGVLVAAVVLVLTLGSLVAAGLPLLTAFVGVAIGFSLIAALAGPLGLTSTVSILALMLGLAVGIDYALFITSRFRDERALGREPEEAAGRAVGTAGSAVVFAGATVFIALVGLGVVGIPELTRMGLAGAGAVAIAVLVALTLVPALFGVFGRRVLSRAARRAEGAAARSAGGARARTVGGRPYDVPSGRVGPPAALAASTGPADPAGSTVPTGTSVTAGTPEPAAAEVPTGAARSAGSAAPAGTNTPSLQPGRKPSAPAGPASCCAAR
;
A
#
# COMPACT_ATOMS: atom_id res chain seq x y z
N MET A 1 -32.59 13.18 25.88
CA MET A 1 -31.27 13.61 26.38
C MET A 1 -30.25 12.81 25.58
N GLU A 2 -29.83 13.35 24.44
CA GLU A 2 -28.71 12.82 23.66
C GLU A 2 -27.43 13.02 24.45
N ILE A 3 -27.06 12.02 25.24
CA ILE A 3 -25.73 11.90 25.84
C ILE A 3 -25.00 10.88 24.98
N GLY A 4 -24.50 11.33 23.84
CA GLY A 4 -23.79 10.48 22.88
C GLY A 4 -23.09 11.22 21.74
N GLY A 5 -23.28 12.54 21.62
CA GLY A 5 -22.79 13.32 20.47
C GLY A 5 -21.31 13.70 20.51
N SER A 6 -20.74 14.02 21.68
CA SER A 6 -19.40 14.62 21.74
C SER A 6 -18.23 13.62 21.88
N ALA A 7 -18.52 12.32 21.93
CA ALA A 7 -17.47 11.28 22.00
C ALA A 7 -17.10 10.72 20.61
N LEU A 8 -17.93 10.97 19.58
CA LEU A 8 -17.72 10.53 18.20
C LEU A 8 -17.18 11.64 17.28
N GLU A 9 -17.31 12.90 17.69
CA GLU A 9 -16.55 14.03 17.13
C GLU A 9 -15.18 14.14 17.82
N SER A 10 -14.45 13.03 17.93
CA SER A 10 -13.00 13.18 17.98
C SER A 10 -12.59 13.71 16.60
N GLU A 11 -12.47 15.03 16.46
CA GLU A 11 -11.69 15.63 15.39
C GLU A 11 -10.41 14.82 15.32
N VAL A 12 -10.22 14.09 14.22
CA VAL A 12 -8.99 13.37 13.94
C VAL A 12 -7.95 14.46 13.67
N ALA A 13 -7.44 15.02 14.76
CA ALA A 13 -6.39 16.01 14.72
C ALA A 13 -5.14 15.32 14.19
N LEU A 14 -4.60 15.85 13.10
CA LEU A 14 -3.27 15.47 12.64
C LEU A 14 -2.28 15.69 13.79
N GLY A 15 -1.46 14.68 14.08
CA GLY A 15 -0.49 14.70 15.20
C GLY A 15 -0.99 14.05 16.49
N GLY A 16 -2.06 13.25 16.45
CA GLY A 16 -2.48 12.45 17.60
C GLY A 16 -1.41 11.45 18.06
N THR A 17 -1.48 11.04 19.33
CA THR A 17 -0.54 10.07 19.94
C THR A 17 -0.42 8.77 19.12
N THR A 18 -1.51 8.34 18.49
CA THR A 18 -1.55 7.13 17.64
C THR A 18 -0.72 7.28 16.36
N GLU A 19 -0.69 8.45 15.75
CA GLU A 19 0.12 8.72 14.55
C GLU A 19 1.61 8.69 14.89
N ILE A 20 2.00 9.33 16.00
CA ILE A 20 3.39 9.31 16.47
C ILE A 20 3.83 7.88 16.77
N ILE A 21 2.99 7.09 17.43
CA ILE A 21 3.27 5.67 17.69
C ILE A 21 3.44 4.91 16.37
N GLY A 22 2.54 5.13 15.39
CA GLY A 22 2.63 4.50 14.08
C GLY A 22 3.93 4.82 13.34
N VAL A 23 4.32 6.09 13.31
CA VAL A 23 5.59 6.53 12.69
C VAL A 23 6.80 5.96 13.43
N LEU A 24 6.76 5.88 14.76
CA LEU A 24 7.84 5.31 15.56
C LEU A 24 7.99 3.80 15.32
N VAL A 25 6.87 3.06 15.30
CA VAL A 25 6.86 1.64 14.95
C VAL A 25 7.38 1.42 13.53
N ALA A 26 6.90 2.21 12.55
CA ALA A 26 7.41 2.15 11.18
C ALA A 26 8.93 2.40 11.14
N ALA A 27 9.43 3.43 11.82
CA ALA A 27 10.85 3.73 11.89
C ALA A 27 11.66 2.56 12.49
N VAL A 28 11.15 1.91 13.55
CA VAL A 28 11.79 0.73 14.14
C VAL A 28 11.85 -0.42 13.12
N VAL A 29 10.74 -0.72 12.45
CA VAL A 29 10.69 -1.75 11.40
C VAL A 29 11.69 -1.43 10.29
N LEU A 30 11.72 -0.20 9.78
CA LEU A 30 12.68 0.21 8.75
C LEU A 30 14.14 0.04 9.22
N VAL A 31 14.44 0.40 10.47
CA VAL A 31 15.78 0.22 11.05
C VAL A 31 16.15 -1.26 11.13
N LEU A 32 15.21 -2.13 11.49
CA LEU A 32 15.44 -3.57 11.54
C LEU A 32 15.65 -4.15 10.14
N THR A 33 14.82 -3.76 9.16
CA THR A 33 14.93 -4.21 7.77
C THR A 33 16.24 -3.73 7.11
N LEU A 34 16.64 -2.49 7.36
CA LEU A 34 17.80 -1.88 6.71
C LEU A 34 19.09 -1.96 7.55
N GLY A 35 19.02 -2.33 8.83
CA GLY A 35 20.19 -2.44 9.72
C GLY A 35 21.00 -1.14 9.90
N SER A 36 20.44 0.03 9.55
CA SER A 36 21.12 1.32 9.63
C SER A 36 20.11 2.47 9.76
N LEU A 37 20.27 3.29 10.79
CA LEU A 37 19.39 4.42 11.06
C LEU A 37 19.42 5.47 9.93
N VAL A 38 20.58 5.69 9.32
CA VAL A 38 20.72 6.62 8.18
C VAL A 38 19.96 6.09 6.97
N ALA A 39 20.04 4.79 6.70
CA ALA A 39 19.34 4.20 5.56
C ALA A 39 17.82 4.18 5.77
N ALA A 40 17.35 3.95 7.00
CA ALA A 40 15.94 4.02 7.36
C ALA A 40 15.38 5.45 7.34
N GLY A 41 16.20 6.44 7.66
CA GLY A 41 15.81 7.84 7.63
C GLY A 41 15.52 8.36 6.21
N LEU A 42 16.18 7.83 5.17
CA LEU A 42 15.96 8.27 3.79
C LEU A 42 14.50 8.03 3.33
N PRO A 43 13.97 6.79 3.33
CA PRO A 43 12.59 6.51 2.97
C PRO A 43 11.57 7.29 3.80
N LEU A 44 11.81 7.41 5.12
CA LEU A 44 10.90 8.13 6.02
C LEU A 44 10.86 9.62 5.69
N LEU A 45 12.01 10.25 5.47
CA LEU A 45 12.10 11.66 5.09
C LEU A 45 11.43 11.92 3.74
N THR A 46 11.68 11.06 2.74
CA THR A 46 11.08 11.22 1.41
C THR A 46 9.57 11.06 1.43
N ALA A 47 9.06 10.09 2.20
CA ALA A 47 7.63 9.89 2.35
C ALA A 47 6.98 11.09 3.04
N PHE A 48 7.60 11.61 4.10
CA PHE A 48 7.10 12.80 4.80
C PHE A 48 7.04 14.02 3.89
N VAL A 49 8.09 14.28 3.10
CA VAL A 49 8.10 15.39 2.13
C VAL A 49 7.02 15.19 1.05
N GLY A 50 6.89 13.97 0.52
CA GLY A 50 5.87 13.68 -0.49
C GLY A 50 4.45 13.85 0.03
N VAL A 51 4.20 13.40 1.25
CA VAL A 51 2.92 13.59 1.93
C VAL A 51 2.66 15.06 2.25
N ALA A 52 3.66 15.82 2.70
CA ALA A 52 3.50 17.25 2.95
C ALA A 52 3.10 18.01 1.67
N ILE A 53 3.73 17.69 0.53
CA ILE A 53 3.39 18.26 -0.77
C ILE A 53 1.98 17.82 -1.20
N GLY A 54 1.68 16.52 -1.13
CA GLY A 54 0.39 15.96 -1.53
C GLY A 54 -0.76 16.48 -0.69
N PHE A 55 -0.57 16.53 0.63
CA PHE A 55 -1.54 17.08 1.57
C PHE A 55 -1.76 18.56 1.34
N SER A 56 -0.70 19.36 1.13
CA SER A 56 -0.84 20.79 0.85
C SER A 56 -1.66 21.03 -0.42
N LEU A 57 -1.44 20.21 -1.46
CA LEU A 57 -2.23 20.28 -2.69
C LEU A 57 -3.70 19.88 -2.44
N ILE A 58 -3.94 18.78 -1.75
CA ILE A 58 -5.30 18.32 -1.43
C ILE A 58 -6.03 19.33 -0.56
N ALA A 59 -5.37 19.90 0.45
CA ALA A 59 -5.91 20.93 1.32
C ALA A 59 -6.28 22.20 0.54
N ALA A 60 -5.44 22.62 -0.42
CA ALA A 60 -5.76 23.73 -1.32
C ALA A 60 -6.97 23.44 -2.21
N LEU A 61 -7.14 22.19 -2.63
CA LEU A 61 -8.26 21.72 -3.47
C LEU A 61 -9.50 21.35 -2.65
N ALA A 62 -9.42 21.28 -1.32
CA ALA A 62 -10.48 20.77 -0.47
C ALA A 62 -11.76 21.62 -0.55
N GLY A 63 -11.62 22.95 -0.52
CA GLY A 63 -12.74 23.87 -0.65
C GLY A 63 -13.42 23.78 -2.03
N PRO A 64 -12.69 24.02 -3.13
CA PRO A 64 -13.27 23.98 -4.48
C PRO A 64 -13.91 22.64 -4.86
N LEU A 65 -13.34 21.52 -4.41
CA LEU A 65 -13.84 20.18 -4.73
C LEU A 65 -14.83 19.61 -3.69
N GLY A 66 -15.10 20.35 -2.61
CA GLY A 66 -15.95 19.90 -1.51
C GLY A 66 -15.46 18.60 -0.88
N LEU A 67 -14.14 18.48 -0.65
CA LEU A 67 -13.55 17.29 -0.06
C LEU A 67 -13.84 17.24 1.45
N THR A 68 -14.24 16.07 1.93
CA THR A 68 -14.44 15.83 3.36
C THR A 68 -13.10 15.54 4.07
N SER A 69 -13.08 15.66 5.39
CA SER A 69 -11.90 15.28 6.20
C SER A 69 -11.52 13.82 5.99
N THR A 70 -12.50 12.93 5.80
CA THR A 70 -12.27 11.50 5.50
C THR A 70 -11.47 11.31 4.22
N VAL A 71 -11.81 12.03 3.14
CA VAL A 71 -11.07 11.98 1.87
C VAL A 71 -9.61 12.36 2.07
N SER A 72 -9.36 13.42 2.85
CA SER A 72 -8.01 13.90 3.13
C SER A 72 -7.21 12.90 3.97
N ILE A 73 -7.82 12.30 5.00
CA ILE A 73 -7.19 11.26 5.83
C ILE A 73 -6.83 10.03 5.00
N LEU A 74 -7.75 9.57 4.14
CA LEU A 74 -7.48 8.44 3.25
C LEU A 74 -6.31 8.72 2.30
N ALA A 75 -6.27 9.92 1.72
CA ALA A 75 -5.19 10.32 0.84
C ALA A 75 -3.84 10.43 1.57
N LEU A 76 -3.83 10.90 2.82
CA LEU A 76 -2.64 10.88 3.69
C LEU A 76 -2.16 9.45 3.96
N MET A 77 -3.07 8.56 4.38
CA MET A 77 -2.72 7.17 4.69
C MET A 77 -2.15 6.45 3.46
N LEU A 78 -2.81 6.59 2.30
CA LEU A 78 -2.35 6.03 1.03
C LEU A 78 -1.01 6.64 0.61
N GLY A 79 -0.89 7.97 0.64
CA GLY A 79 0.32 8.68 0.22
C GLY A 79 1.54 8.32 1.07
N LEU A 80 1.36 8.23 2.39
CA LEU A 80 2.43 7.85 3.31
C LEU A 80 2.84 6.38 3.12
N ALA A 81 1.87 5.47 3.09
CA ALA A 81 2.13 4.03 2.92
C ALA A 81 2.88 3.76 1.60
N VAL A 82 2.29 4.21 0.49
CA VAL A 82 2.84 4.00 -0.85
C VAL A 82 4.17 4.73 -1.03
N GLY A 83 4.32 5.92 -0.45
CA GLY A 83 5.57 6.68 -0.45
C GLY A 83 6.72 5.95 0.27
N ILE A 84 6.45 5.37 1.44
CA ILE A 84 7.45 4.57 2.18
C ILE A 84 7.81 3.32 1.37
N ASP A 85 6.83 2.59 0.84
CA ASP A 85 7.05 1.33 0.11
C ASP A 85 7.91 1.54 -1.14
N TYR A 86 7.62 2.58 -1.93
CA TYR A 86 8.38 2.87 -3.14
C TYR A 86 9.78 3.43 -2.84
N ALA A 87 9.92 4.29 -1.84
CA ALA A 87 11.23 4.77 -1.42
C ALA A 87 12.09 3.64 -0.86
N LEU A 88 11.50 2.69 -0.12
CA LEU A 88 12.17 1.50 0.38
C LEU A 88 12.59 0.57 -0.75
N PHE A 89 11.73 0.36 -1.75
CA PHE A 89 12.06 -0.50 -2.88
C PHE A 89 13.27 0.03 -3.67
N ILE A 90 13.29 1.34 -3.95
CA ILE A 90 14.42 2.00 -4.62
C ILE A 90 15.69 1.96 -3.73
N THR A 91 15.53 2.24 -2.43
CA THR A 91 16.66 2.24 -1.47
C THR A 91 17.25 0.83 -1.29
N SER A 92 16.43 -0.20 -1.26
CA SER A 92 16.87 -1.59 -1.19
C SER A 92 17.74 -1.93 -2.40
N ARG A 93 17.27 -1.58 -3.61
CA ARG A 93 18.04 -1.80 -4.85
C ARG A 93 19.34 -1.00 -4.91
N PHE A 94 19.32 0.25 -4.46
CA PHE A 94 20.54 1.04 -4.33
C PHE A 94 21.57 0.37 -3.40
N ARG A 95 21.10 -0.24 -2.29
CA ARG A 95 21.99 -0.94 -1.36
C ARG A 95 22.57 -2.22 -1.95
N ASP A 96 21.79 -2.96 -2.72
CA ASP A 96 22.29 -4.14 -3.44
C ASP A 96 23.39 -3.73 -4.42
N GLU A 97 23.19 -2.65 -5.17
CA GLU A 97 24.19 -2.10 -6.10
C GLU A 97 25.46 -1.59 -5.39
N ARG A 98 25.33 -0.96 -4.21
CA ARG A 98 26.48 -0.56 -3.37
C ARG A 98 27.19 -1.75 -2.74
N ALA A 99 26.47 -2.83 -2.41
CA ALA A 99 27.08 -4.05 -1.89
C ALA A 99 27.94 -4.76 -2.96
N LEU A 100 27.65 -4.54 -4.24
CA LEU A 100 28.47 -4.98 -5.37
C LEU A 100 29.70 -4.09 -5.63
N GLY A 101 29.90 -3.03 -4.83
CA GLY A 101 31.09 -2.17 -4.90
C GLY A 101 31.03 -1.03 -5.92
N ARG A 102 29.85 -0.74 -6.50
CA ARG A 102 29.69 0.37 -7.46
C ARG A 102 29.73 1.73 -6.78
N GLU A 103 30.23 2.74 -7.47
CA GLU A 103 30.21 4.15 -7.01
C GLU A 103 28.76 4.64 -6.77
N PRO A 104 28.52 5.59 -5.84
CA PRO A 104 27.18 6.04 -5.47
C PRO A 104 26.34 6.54 -6.65
N GLU A 105 26.97 7.27 -7.57
CA GLU A 105 26.30 7.85 -8.74
C GLU A 105 25.85 6.75 -9.72
N GLU A 106 26.71 5.76 -9.98
CA GLU A 106 26.40 4.62 -10.85
C GLU A 106 25.32 3.72 -10.20
N ALA A 107 25.46 3.45 -8.90
CA ALA A 107 24.49 2.65 -8.15
C ALA A 107 23.10 3.31 -8.14
N ALA A 108 23.02 4.63 -8.00
CA ALA A 108 21.75 5.36 -8.05
C ALA A 108 21.10 5.27 -9.44
N GLY A 109 21.87 5.46 -10.51
CA GLY A 109 21.36 5.33 -11.88
C GLY A 109 20.84 3.91 -12.18
N ARG A 110 21.58 2.88 -11.74
CA ARG A 110 21.19 1.47 -11.90
C ARG A 110 19.94 1.11 -11.09
N ALA A 111 19.86 1.59 -9.85
CA ALA A 111 18.70 1.37 -8.99
C ALA A 111 17.44 2.02 -9.59
N VAL A 112 17.51 3.27 -10.05
CA VAL A 112 16.36 3.93 -10.69
C VAL A 112 16.01 3.27 -12.02
N GLY A 113 16.99 2.88 -12.83
CA GLY A 113 16.74 2.21 -14.12
C GLY A 113 16.03 0.85 -14.01
N THR A 114 16.22 0.13 -12.91
CA THR A 114 15.64 -1.21 -12.69
C THR A 114 14.45 -1.20 -11.73
N ALA A 115 14.60 -0.57 -10.57
CA ALA A 115 13.58 -0.49 -9.55
C ALA A 115 12.54 0.59 -9.88
N GLY A 116 12.98 1.71 -10.45
CA GLY A 116 12.11 2.84 -10.77
C GLY A 116 11.06 2.48 -11.82
N SER A 117 11.41 1.68 -12.83
CA SER A 117 10.44 1.20 -13.82
C SER A 117 9.36 0.30 -13.19
N ALA A 118 9.74 -0.57 -12.25
CA ALA A 118 8.78 -1.37 -11.48
C ALA A 118 7.90 -0.49 -10.56
N VAL A 119 8.44 0.57 -9.96
CA VAL A 119 7.68 1.54 -9.16
C VAL A 119 6.68 2.31 -10.02
N VAL A 120 7.07 2.79 -11.20
CA VAL A 120 6.15 3.46 -12.13
C VAL A 120 5.02 2.52 -12.53
N PHE A 121 5.34 1.25 -12.82
CA PHE A 121 4.33 0.26 -13.18
C PHE A 121 3.35 0.00 -12.04
N ALA A 122 3.86 -0.27 -10.83
CA ALA A 122 3.03 -0.47 -9.65
C ALA A 122 2.21 0.78 -9.27
N GLY A 123 2.80 1.96 -9.41
CA GLY A 123 2.12 3.23 -9.15
C GLY A 123 1.02 3.51 -10.17
N ALA A 124 1.25 3.21 -11.45
CA ALA A 124 0.27 3.38 -12.51
C ALA A 124 -0.94 2.48 -12.31
N THR A 125 -0.75 1.22 -11.89
CA THR A 125 -1.88 0.32 -11.62
C THR A 125 -2.72 0.81 -10.44
N VAL A 126 -2.10 1.25 -9.35
CA VAL A 126 -2.82 1.83 -8.20
C VAL A 126 -3.53 3.11 -8.59
N PHE A 127 -2.88 4.00 -9.35
CA PHE A 127 -3.48 5.23 -9.86
C PHE A 127 -4.74 4.93 -10.69
N ILE A 128 -4.65 4.00 -11.65
CA ILE A 128 -5.78 3.61 -12.48
C ILE A 128 -6.90 2.98 -11.64
N ALA A 129 -6.58 2.15 -10.64
CA ALA A 129 -7.58 1.56 -9.75
C ALA A 129 -8.35 2.62 -8.95
N LEU A 130 -7.65 3.63 -8.41
CA LEU A 130 -8.24 4.71 -7.65
C LEU A 130 -9.07 5.66 -8.52
N VAL A 131 -8.60 5.99 -9.73
CA VAL A 131 -9.39 6.74 -10.71
C VAL A 131 -10.63 5.94 -11.14
N GLY A 132 -10.48 4.63 -11.30
CA GLY A 132 -11.56 3.69 -11.63
C GLY A 132 -12.68 3.65 -10.59
N LEU A 133 -12.42 4.06 -9.34
CA LEU A 133 -13.46 4.20 -8.32
C LEU A 133 -14.54 5.23 -8.72
N GLY A 134 -14.20 6.18 -9.60
CA GLY A 134 -15.18 7.12 -10.18
C GLY A 134 -16.24 6.45 -11.05
N VAL A 135 -15.97 5.25 -11.59
CA VAL A 135 -16.93 4.49 -12.42
C VAL A 135 -18.13 4.01 -11.59
N VAL A 136 -18.00 3.93 -10.26
CA VAL A 136 -19.07 3.48 -9.35
C VAL A 136 -20.27 4.44 -9.34
N GLY A 137 -20.09 5.70 -9.76
CA GLY A 137 -21.19 6.68 -9.85
C GLY A 137 -21.64 7.27 -8.52
N ILE A 138 -20.89 7.03 -7.44
CA ILE A 138 -21.13 7.64 -6.12
C ILE A 138 -20.15 8.81 -5.95
N PRO A 139 -20.65 10.06 -5.79
CA PRO A 139 -19.80 11.26 -5.73
C PRO A 139 -18.73 11.20 -4.63
N GLU A 140 -19.07 10.68 -3.45
CA GLU A 140 -18.12 10.55 -2.34
C GLU A 140 -16.98 9.57 -2.65
N LEU A 141 -17.29 8.40 -3.22
CA LEU A 141 -16.26 7.44 -3.63
C LEU A 141 -15.37 8.00 -4.73
N THR A 142 -15.94 8.78 -5.65
CA THR A 142 -15.18 9.44 -6.73
C THR A 142 -14.19 10.46 -6.17
N ARG A 143 -14.61 11.29 -5.22
CA ARG A 143 -13.74 12.27 -4.54
C ARG A 143 -12.61 11.58 -3.77
N MET A 144 -12.92 10.49 -3.05
CA MET A 144 -11.92 9.66 -2.37
C MET A 144 -10.90 9.07 -3.34
N GLY A 145 -11.38 8.50 -4.45
CA GLY A 145 -10.55 7.91 -5.49
C GLY A 145 -9.61 8.93 -6.15
N LEU A 146 -10.13 10.09 -6.54
CA LEU A 146 -9.34 11.15 -7.18
C LEU A 146 -8.29 11.75 -6.23
N ALA A 147 -8.65 12.02 -4.98
CA ALA A 147 -7.69 12.53 -3.98
C ALA A 147 -6.60 11.51 -3.68
N GLY A 148 -6.96 10.24 -3.52
CA GLY A 148 -6.00 9.14 -3.34
C GLY A 148 -5.09 8.95 -4.55
N ALA A 149 -5.65 9.00 -5.77
CA ALA A 149 -4.87 8.91 -7.00
C ALA A 149 -3.86 10.05 -7.12
N GLY A 150 -4.27 11.28 -6.77
CA GLY A 150 -3.38 12.44 -6.69
C GLY A 150 -2.24 12.25 -5.68
N ALA A 151 -2.56 11.77 -4.47
CA ALA A 151 -1.56 11.48 -3.44
C ALA A 151 -0.55 10.41 -3.89
N VAL A 152 -1.01 9.33 -4.52
CA VAL A 152 -0.15 8.27 -5.06
C VAL A 152 0.73 8.79 -6.19
N ALA A 153 0.18 9.58 -7.12
CA ALA A 153 0.95 10.17 -8.21
C ALA A 153 2.09 11.05 -7.68
N ILE A 154 1.81 11.89 -6.68
CA ILE A 154 2.82 12.73 -6.03
C ILE A 154 3.86 11.87 -5.30
N ALA A 155 3.43 10.83 -4.57
CA ALA A 155 4.33 9.92 -3.88
C ALA A 155 5.30 9.22 -4.84
N VAL A 156 4.82 8.75 -6.00
CA VAL A 156 5.66 8.14 -7.06
C VAL A 156 6.64 9.17 -7.63
N LEU A 157 6.17 10.37 -7.96
CA LEU A 157 7.05 11.42 -8.49
C LEU A 157 8.14 11.80 -7.51
N VAL A 158 7.81 11.94 -6.23
CA VAL A 158 8.76 12.24 -5.16
C VAL A 158 9.73 11.07 -4.96
N ALA A 159 9.25 9.82 -4.97
CA ALA A 159 10.12 8.65 -4.85
C ALA A 159 11.14 8.58 -6.00
N LEU A 160 10.76 8.92 -7.23
CA LEU A 160 11.64 8.85 -8.40
C LEU A 160 12.58 10.05 -8.55
N THR A 161 12.30 11.17 -7.89
CA THR A 161 13.09 12.40 -8.01
C THR A 161 13.90 12.71 -6.76
N LEU A 162 13.25 12.66 -5.59
CA LEU A 162 13.85 13.04 -4.32
C LEU A 162 14.77 11.96 -3.77
N VAL A 163 14.40 10.69 -3.89
CA VAL A 163 15.23 9.55 -3.42
C VAL A 163 16.60 9.53 -4.12
N PRO A 164 16.70 9.55 -5.47
CA PRO A 164 18.02 9.58 -6.11
C PRO A 164 18.80 10.86 -5.83
N ALA A 165 18.13 12.02 -5.70
CA ALA A 165 18.78 13.25 -5.29
C ALA A 165 19.40 13.14 -3.88
N LEU A 166 18.69 12.49 -2.94
CA LEU A 166 19.19 12.22 -1.59
C LEU A 166 20.36 11.24 -1.60
N PHE A 167 20.41 10.26 -2.51
CA PHE A 167 21.60 9.41 -2.65
C PHE A 167 22.84 10.20 -3.07
N GLY A 168 22.72 11.22 -3.92
CA GLY A 168 23.84 12.09 -4.26
C GLY A 168 24.39 12.87 -3.05
N VAL A 169 23.50 13.35 -2.17
CA VAL A 169 23.89 14.12 -0.98
C VAL A 169 24.41 13.22 0.15
N PHE A 170 23.79 12.06 0.35
CA PHE A 170 24.05 11.16 1.48
C PHE A 170 24.88 9.90 1.11
N GLY A 171 25.24 9.70 -0.15
CA GLY A 171 25.79 8.45 -0.70
C GLY A 171 27.05 7.93 0.00
N ARG A 172 27.88 8.82 0.54
CA ARG A 172 29.07 8.46 1.33
C ARG A 172 28.75 8.02 2.78
N ARG A 173 27.61 8.43 3.35
CA ARG A 173 27.19 8.11 4.73
C ARG A 173 26.23 6.92 4.83
N VAL A 174 25.62 6.50 3.72
CA VAL A 174 24.66 5.37 3.65
C VAL A 174 25.35 3.99 3.77
N LEU A 175 26.68 3.93 3.70
CA LEU A 175 27.44 2.69 3.88
C LEU A 175 27.26 2.08 5.27
N SER A 176 26.88 0.80 5.31
CA SER A 176 26.86 0.01 6.54
C SER A 176 28.26 -0.03 7.19
N ARG A 177 28.33 -0.21 8.51
CA ARG A 177 29.62 -0.36 9.23
C ARG A 177 30.50 -1.47 8.64
N ALA A 178 29.92 -2.48 7.98
CA ALA A 178 30.65 -3.56 7.30
C ALA A 178 31.26 -3.09 5.96
N ALA A 179 30.53 -2.32 5.16
CA ALA A 179 31.05 -1.76 3.91
C ALA A 179 32.13 -0.69 4.15
N ARG A 180 31.98 0.13 5.21
CA ARG A 180 33.06 1.03 5.66
C ARG A 180 34.32 0.27 6.11
N ARG A 181 34.17 -0.91 6.72
CA ARG A 181 35.32 -1.76 7.09
C ARG A 181 35.94 -2.42 5.86
N ALA A 182 35.16 -2.77 4.84
CA ALA A 182 35.67 -3.28 3.57
C ALA A 182 36.43 -2.21 2.77
N GLU A 183 35.89 -0.98 2.66
CA GLU A 183 36.61 0.17 2.08
C GLU A 183 37.86 0.52 2.89
N GLY A 184 37.77 0.53 4.22
CA GLY A 184 38.93 0.73 5.09
C GLY A 184 39.96 -0.41 5.00
N ALA A 185 39.56 -1.63 4.65
CA ALA A 185 40.47 -2.76 4.38
C ALA A 185 41.10 -2.67 2.98
N ALA A 186 40.32 -2.26 1.96
CA ALA A 186 40.77 -2.03 0.60
C ALA A 186 41.71 -0.82 0.48
N ALA A 187 41.45 0.26 1.24
CA ALA A 187 42.34 1.41 1.34
C ALA A 187 43.66 1.06 2.04
N ARG A 188 43.62 0.16 3.03
CA ARG A 188 44.83 -0.37 3.69
C ARG A 188 45.63 -1.31 2.80
N SER A 189 44.99 -2.13 1.95
CA SER A 189 45.70 -2.97 0.98
C SER A 189 46.26 -2.16 -0.19
N ALA A 190 45.58 -1.11 -0.64
CA ALA A 190 46.09 -0.16 -1.63
C ALA A 190 47.29 0.67 -1.11
N GLY A 191 47.30 1.02 0.18
CA GLY A 191 48.43 1.69 0.84
C GLY A 191 49.68 0.80 1.03
N GLY A 192 49.50 -0.52 1.13
CA GLY A 192 50.61 -1.49 1.25
C GLY A 192 51.25 -1.89 -0.09
N ALA A 193 50.54 -1.74 -1.20
CA ALA A 193 51.02 -2.10 -2.54
C ALA A 193 52.03 -1.08 -3.12
N ARG A 194 52.07 0.16 -2.59
CA ARG A 194 52.97 1.21 -3.10
C ARG A 194 54.39 1.17 -2.50
N ALA A 195 54.67 0.25 -1.57
CA ALA A 195 55.98 0.09 -0.93
C ALA A 195 56.82 -1.08 -1.45
N ARG A 196 56.37 -1.82 -2.49
CA ARG A 196 57.17 -2.87 -3.14
C ARG A 196 57.13 -2.75 -4.65
N THR A 197 57.91 -1.82 -5.17
CA THR A 197 58.36 -1.84 -6.57
C THR A 197 59.89 -1.94 -6.60
N VAL A 198 60.44 -3.09 -6.22
CA VAL A 198 61.78 -3.52 -6.65
C VAL A 198 61.80 -5.06 -6.68
N GLY A 199 62.20 -5.65 -7.80
CA GLY A 199 62.61 -7.05 -7.91
C GLY A 199 61.63 -7.93 -8.69
N GLY A 200 61.89 -8.10 -9.99
CA GLY A 200 60.99 -8.79 -10.91
C GLY A 200 60.96 -10.32 -10.83
N ARG A 201 59.97 -10.89 -11.53
CA ARG A 201 60.01 -12.06 -12.42
C ARG A 201 58.58 -12.37 -12.89
N PRO A 202 58.36 -12.76 -14.16
CA PRO A 202 57.05 -13.17 -14.65
C PRO A 202 56.80 -14.63 -14.27
N TYR A 203 55.62 -14.94 -13.73
CA TYR A 203 55.15 -16.33 -13.59
C TYR A 203 53.63 -16.37 -13.74
N ASP A 204 53.24 -16.97 -14.87
CA ASP A 204 52.22 -18.00 -15.07
C ASP A 204 50.87 -17.89 -14.35
N VAL A 205 49.84 -17.72 -15.19
CA VAL A 205 48.42 -17.84 -14.87
C VAL A 205 48.03 -19.32 -14.85
N PRO A 206 47.58 -19.90 -13.72
CA PRO A 206 46.91 -21.19 -13.73
C PRO A 206 45.43 -20.97 -14.05
N SER A 207 44.98 -21.51 -15.19
CA SER A 207 43.58 -21.60 -15.58
C SER A 207 42.84 -22.61 -14.68
N GLY A 208 42.33 -22.13 -13.55
CA GLY A 208 41.43 -22.89 -12.70
C GLY A 208 40.02 -22.94 -13.30
N ARG A 209 39.72 -23.99 -14.07
CA ARG A 209 38.35 -24.41 -14.39
C ARG A 209 37.59 -24.66 -13.08
N VAL A 210 36.61 -23.82 -12.78
CA VAL A 210 35.54 -24.15 -11.82
C VAL A 210 34.30 -24.45 -12.63
N GLY A 211 33.86 -25.70 -12.57
CA GLY A 211 32.77 -26.26 -13.37
C GLY A 211 31.40 -25.65 -13.05
N PRO A 212 30.42 -25.80 -13.96
CA PRO A 212 29.05 -25.35 -13.71
C PRO A 212 28.40 -26.21 -12.61
N PRO A 213 27.63 -25.63 -11.67
CA PRO A 213 26.80 -26.43 -10.78
C PRO A 213 25.67 -27.07 -11.59
N ALA A 214 25.75 -28.39 -11.73
CA ALA A 214 24.65 -29.22 -12.20
C ALA A 214 23.56 -29.31 -11.10
N ALA A 215 22.31 -29.17 -11.55
CA ALA A 215 21.09 -29.72 -10.99
C ALA A 215 20.56 -29.17 -9.64
N LEU A 216 19.59 -28.25 -9.74
CA LEU A 216 18.30 -28.49 -9.11
C LEU A 216 17.22 -28.33 -10.18
N ALA A 217 16.63 -29.47 -10.55
CA ALA A 217 15.51 -29.57 -11.45
C ALA A 217 14.25 -29.02 -10.77
N ALA A 218 13.60 -28.04 -11.39
CA ALA A 218 12.18 -27.77 -11.22
C ALA A 218 11.55 -27.86 -12.62
N SER A 219 10.84 -28.95 -12.84
CA SER A 219 10.09 -29.25 -14.05
C SER A 219 9.02 -28.19 -14.30
N THR A 220 9.19 -27.39 -15.35
CA THR A 220 8.08 -26.77 -16.06
C THR A 220 8.15 -27.30 -17.48
N GLY A 221 7.29 -28.28 -17.77
CA GLY A 221 7.13 -28.80 -19.13
C GLY A 221 6.56 -27.72 -20.05
N PRO A 222 6.91 -27.74 -21.35
CA PRO A 222 6.37 -26.79 -22.32
C PRO A 222 4.90 -27.10 -22.58
N ALA A 223 4.10 -26.03 -22.66
CA ALA A 223 2.75 -26.09 -23.20
C ALA A 223 2.84 -26.18 -24.73
N ASP A 224 2.48 -27.33 -25.30
CA ASP A 224 2.21 -27.45 -26.73
C ASP A 224 0.79 -26.93 -27.03
N PRO A 225 0.60 -26.12 -28.08
CA PRO A 225 -0.71 -25.74 -28.59
C PRO A 225 -1.21 -26.77 -29.63
N ALA A 226 -2.53 -26.92 -29.69
CA ALA A 226 -3.31 -27.67 -30.68
C ALA A 226 -3.59 -29.16 -30.34
N GLY A 227 -4.88 -29.46 -30.15
CA GLY A 227 -5.38 -30.82 -30.03
C GLY A 227 -6.82 -30.86 -29.55
N SER A 228 -7.77 -30.69 -30.47
CA SER A 228 -9.20 -30.85 -30.27
C SER A 228 -9.58 -32.21 -29.68
N THR A 229 -10.35 -32.24 -28.60
CA THR A 229 -11.31 -33.33 -28.35
C THR A 229 -12.54 -32.80 -27.60
N VAL A 230 -13.63 -32.74 -28.35
CA VAL A 230 -15.01 -32.68 -27.83
C VAL A 230 -15.31 -34.00 -27.12
N PRO A 231 -16.07 -33.98 -26.02
CA PRO A 231 -17.17 -34.94 -25.95
C PRO A 231 -18.49 -34.27 -25.62
N THR A 232 -19.44 -34.58 -26.50
CA THR A 232 -20.88 -34.40 -26.40
C THR A 232 -21.45 -35.27 -25.27
N GLY A 233 -22.40 -34.71 -24.51
CA GLY A 233 -23.58 -35.46 -24.09
C GLY A 233 -23.89 -35.52 -22.59
N THR A 234 -24.94 -34.77 -22.19
CA THR A 234 -26.07 -35.16 -21.31
C THR A 234 -25.77 -35.75 -19.91
N SER A 235 -26.28 -35.20 -18.81
CA SER A 235 -27.71 -35.01 -18.54
C SER A 235 -27.96 -34.20 -17.25
N VAL A 236 -29.17 -33.64 -17.20
CA VAL A 236 -29.81 -32.84 -16.14
C VAL A 236 -30.01 -33.65 -14.85
N THR A 237 -29.89 -33.00 -13.68
CA THR A 237 -30.71 -33.18 -12.44
C THR A 237 -30.24 -32.14 -11.41
N ALA A 238 -30.96 -31.04 -11.16
CA ALA A 238 -32.13 -30.90 -10.28
C ALA A 238 -31.86 -31.22 -8.79
N GLY A 239 -31.94 -30.19 -7.93
CA GLY A 239 -32.43 -30.30 -6.55
C GLY A 239 -31.41 -30.33 -5.39
N THR A 240 -31.37 -29.21 -4.65
CA THR A 240 -31.01 -29.01 -3.21
C THR A 240 -31.62 -30.14 -2.32
N PRO A 241 -31.10 -30.53 -1.12
CA PRO A 241 -30.74 -29.58 -0.06
C PRO A 241 -29.55 -29.86 0.89
N GLU A 242 -29.11 -28.74 1.46
CA GLU A 242 -28.34 -28.51 2.67
C GLU A 242 -28.81 -29.33 3.89
N PRO A 243 -27.91 -29.94 4.68
CA PRO A 243 -28.25 -30.42 6.00
C PRO A 243 -27.87 -29.41 7.08
N ALA A 244 -28.89 -29.10 7.88
CA ALA A 244 -28.85 -28.30 9.10
C ALA A 244 -27.86 -28.85 10.15
N ALA A 245 -27.15 -27.94 10.81
CA ALA A 245 -26.53 -28.16 12.10
C ALA A 245 -27.27 -27.34 13.18
N ALA A 246 -28.11 -28.01 13.96
CA ALA A 246 -28.44 -27.68 15.34
C ALA A 246 -27.41 -28.41 16.24
N GLU A 247 -27.01 -28.06 17.47
CA GLU A 247 -27.51 -27.26 18.60
C GLU A 247 -26.24 -26.67 19.31
N VAL A 248 -26.25 -25.70 20.24
CA VAL A 248 -26.64 -25.79 21.67
C VAL A 248 -26.72 -24.38 22.27
N PRO A 249 -27.81 -23.98 22.96
CA PRO A 249 -27.85 -22.78 23.80
C PRO A 249 -27.64 -23.12 25.28
N THR A 250 -26.64 -22.49 25.92
CA THR A 250 -26.48 -22.54 27.39
C THR A 250 -27.43 -21.54 28.03
N GLY A 251 -28.36 -22.05 28.84
CA GLY A 251 -29.32 -21.26 29.61
C GLY A 251 -28.81 -20.81 30.98
N ALA A 252 -29.18 -19.56 31.30
CA ALA A 252 -29.80 -19.09 32.54
C ALA A 252 -29.08 -19.26 33.90
N ALA A 253 -28.81 -18.12 34.55
CA ALA A 253 -29.07 -17.94 35.98
C ALA A 253 -29.57 -16.50 36.27
N ARG A 254 -30.57 -16.43 37.15
CA ARG A 254 -31.49 -15.32 37.45
C ARG A 254 -30.96 -14.36 38.53
N SER A 255 -31.47 -13.14 38.53
CA SER A 255 -32.07 -12.44 39.69
C SER A 255 -32.79 -11.19 39.14
N ALA A 256 -34.12 -11.05 39.21
CA ALA A 256 -34.93 -10.62 40.35
C ALA A 256 -34.36 -9.33 40.98
N GLY A 257 -35.01 -8.16 41.01
CA GLY A 257 -36.36 -7.69 40.70
C GLY A 257 -36.50 -6.31 41.36
N SER A 258 -37.41 -5.43 40.90
CA SER A 258 -38.10 -4.44 41.77
C SER A 258 -38.96 -3.44 40.97
N ALA A 259 -40.27 -3.51 41.25
CA ALA A 259 -41.23 -2.41 41.38
C ALA A 259 -41.51 -1.43 40.22
N ALA A 260 -42.67 -1.65 39.60
CA ALA A 260 -43.65 -0.59 39.24
C ALA A 260 -44.28 -0.02 40.55
N PRO A 261 -45.13 1.06 40.58
CA PRO A 261 -46.21 1.31 39.61
C PRO A 261 -46.63 2.78 39.34
N ALA A 262 -47.66 2.89 38.49
CA ALA A 262 -48.72 3.92 38.46
C ALA A 262 -48.50 5.22 37.68
N GLY A 263 -49.45 5.52 36.78
CA GLY A 263 -49.57 6.81 36.11
C GLY A 263 -50.40 6.77 34.83
N THR A 264 -51.68 6.42 34.95
CA THR A 264 -52.71 6.58 33.93
C THR A 264 -52.74 7.99 33.34
N ASN A 265 -52.85 8.12 32.01
CA ASN A 265 -53.70 9.11 31.34
C ASN A 265 -53.75 8.86 29.82
N THR A 266 -54.83 8.23 29.39
CA THR A 266 -55.49 8.53 28.11
C THR A 266 -56.71 9.39 28.47
N PRO A 267 -57.04 10.43 27.70
CA PRO A 267 -58.17 10.23 26.77
C PRO A 267 -58.09 11.00 25.44
N SER A 268 -58.59 10.34 24.40
CA SER A 268 -59.62 10.85 23.48
C SER A 268 -59.31 11.78 22.29
N LEU A 269 -59.67 11.24 21.10
CA LEU A 269 -60.49 11.85 20.04
C LEU A 269 -59.88 13.00 19.18
N GLN A 270 -60.01 13.10 17.86
CA GLN A 270 -60.65 12.32 16.77
C GLN A 270 -60.31 13.04 15.42
N PRO A 271 -61.03 12.88 14.28
CA PRO A 271 -60.60 12.12 13.11
C PRO A 271 -60.44 12.94 11.81
N GLY A 272 -59.96 12.27 10.76
CA GLY A 272 -60.65 12.34 9.46
C GLY A 272 -59.93 13.09 8.33
N ARG A 273 -59.50 12.32 7.33
CA ARG A 273 -59.92 12.52 5.94
C ARG A 273 -59.84 11.19 5.19
N LYS A 274 -61.00 10.82 4.63
CA LYS A 274 -61.26 9.62 3.82
C LYS A 274 -60.92 9.88 2.33
N PRO A 275 -60.91 8.82 1.50
CA PRO A 275 -60.24 8.77 0.20
C PRO A 275 -61.15 9.14 -0.97
N SER A 276 -60.54 9.38 -2.14
CA SER A 276 -61.23 9.49 -3.42
C SER A 276 -60.44 8.74 -4.50
N ALA A 277 -60.88 7.51 -4.78
CA ALA A 277 -60.95 6.97 -6.14
C ALA A 277 -62.25 7.53 -6.79
N PRO A 278 -62.57 7.39 -8.11
CA PRO A 278 -62.51 6.12 -8.83
C PRO A 278 -62.25 6.14 -10.36
N ALA A 279 -62.01 4.94 -10.88
CA ALA A 279 -62.52 4.34 -12.13
C ALA A 279 -62.22 4.95 -13.52
N GLY A 280 -61.69 4.09 -14.39
CA GLY A 280 -62.20 3.94 -15.77
C GLY A 280 -61.16 3.71 -16.86
N PRO A 281 -61.51 3.07 -17.99
CA PRO A 281 -60.91 1.77 -18.31
C PRO A 281 -60.36 1.61 -19.74
N ALA A 282 -59.70 0.45 -19.95
CA ALA A 282 -59.71 -0.40 -21.15
C ALA A 282 -58.86 -0.07 -22.40
N SER A 283 -58.48 -1.18 -23.04
CA SER A 283 -58.07 -1.40 -24.44
C SER A 283 -56.55 -1.33 -24.72
N CYS A 284 -55.81 -2.40 -25.04
CA CYS A 284 -55.92 -3.51 -26.01
C CYS A 284 -55.09 -3.25 -27.29
N CYS A 285 -54.44 -4.32 -27.80
CA CYS A 285 -53.77 -4.47 -29.10
C CYS A 285 -52.49 -3.65 -29.33
N ALA A 286 -51.55 -4.01 -30.20
CA ALA A 286 -51.15 -5.20 -30.94
C ALA A 286 -50.02 -4.70 -31.87
N ALA A 287 -49.06 -5.56 -32.19
CA ALA A 287 -48.26 -5.56 -33.42
C ALA A 287 -47.65 -4.24 -33.95
N ARG A 288 -46.32 -4.15 -33.92
CA ARG A 288 -45.53 -3.99 -35.15
C ARG A 288 -44.07 -4.36 -34.96
#